data_AF-A0A8S4GQB1-F1
#
_entry.id   AF-A0A8S4GQB1-F1
#
_cell.length_a   1.000
_cell.length_b   1.000
_cell.length_c   1.000
_cell.angle_alpha   90.00
_cell.angle_beta   90.00
_cell.angle_gamma   90.00
#
_symmetry.space_group_name_H-M   'P 1'
#
loop_
_entity.id
_entity.type
_entity.pdbx_description
1 polymer ?
#
loop_
_entity_poly.entity_id
_entity_poly.type
_entity_poly.pdbx_seq_one_letter_code
_entity_poly.pdbx_strand_id
1 'polypeptide(L)'
;MATGGAVADRPFRPRGDWAGIKIIGTRKDEEEALRFHAKRVALRKQVAQLREEARSAGASAANAQLQQGSARNTAALHRRHLREIERDMVNAAAHFRAAQAIASAYPAEKKSEGDLLVARYARDVRLLEDHADYLRAQLEVVDGQDRAETERRQALQARADAAAAQLAVAREQLRLAGEGFRREACWRVLWREGWPGPRGGGMCGEQCTCQGRRAR
;
A
#
# COMPACT_ATOMS: atom_id res chain seq x y z
N MET A 1 -65.73 11.45 35.09
CA MET A 1 -65.13 12.19 33.95
C MET A 1 -63.63 12.25 34.18
N ALA A 2 -62.86 11.34 33.58
CA ALA A 2 -61.41 11.35 33.63
C ALA A 2 -60.91 12.05 32.36
N THR A 3 -60.41 13.26 32.49
CA THR A 3 -59.82 14.03 31.40
C THR A 3 -58.46 13.44 31.05
N GLY A 4 -58.37 12.83 29.86
CA GLY A 4 -57.12 12.39 29.26
C GLY A 4 -56.21 13.58 28.99
N GLY A 5 -55.14 13.68 29.76
CA GLY A 5 -54.06 14.65 29.51
C GLY A 5 -53.26 14.20 28.29
N ALA A 6 -53.38 14.95 27.20
CA ALA A 6 -52.51 14.83 26.04
C ALA A 6 -51.05 15.02 26.49
N VAL A 7 -50.24 13.97 26.33
CA VAL A 7 -48.79 14.07 26.50
C VAL A 7 -48.29 14.97 25.37
N ALA A 8 -48.04 16.24 25.70
CA ALA A 8 -47.41 17.17 24.78
C ALA A 8 -46.04 16.59 24.38
N ASP A 9 -45.88 16.26 23.09
CA ASP A 9 -44.60 15.89 22.48
C ASP A 9 -43.56 16.95 22.82
N ARG A 10 -42.73 16.67 23.83
CA ARG A 10 -41.62 17.54 24.18
C ARG A 10 -40.55 17.37 23.10
N PRO A 11 -40.10 18.44 22.45
CA PRO A 11 -39.09 18.34 21.40
C PRO A 11 -37.79 17.81 22.00
N PHE A 12 -37.30 16.71 21.43
CA PHE A 12 -36.02 16.11 21.78
C PHE A 12 -34.87 17.11 21.57
N ARG A 13 -34.00 17.24 22.57
CA ARG A 13 -32.74 18.02 22.51
C ARG A 13 -31.57 17.04 22.54
N PRO A 14 -31.00 16.66 21.38
CA PRO A 14 -29.81 15.84 21.35
C PRO A 14 -28.59 16.58 21.94
N ARG A 15 -27.71 15.85 22.65
CA ARG A 15 -26.43 16.36 23.18
C ARG A 15 -25.26 15.86 22.33
N GLY A 16 -24.20 16.67 22.21
CA GLY A 16 -23.01 16.39 21.37
C GLY A 16 -23.02 17.19 20.05
N ASP A 17 -22.47 16.64 18.97
CA ASP A 17 -22.43 17.22 17.59
C ASP A 17 -23.80 17.61 16.99
N TRP A 18 -24.88 17.42 17.75
CA TRP A 18 -26.27 17.76 17.45
C TRP A 18 -26.79 18.97 18.23
N ALA A 19 -25.95 19.65 19.01
CA ALA A 19 -26.32 20.87 19.71
C ALA A 19 -26.85 21.92 18.71
N GLY A 20 -28.17 22.04 18.63
CA GLY A 20 -28.87 22.96 17.71
C GLY A 20 -29.87 22.30 16.75
N ILE A 21 -29.89 20.96 16.61
CA ILE A 21 -30.85 20.28 15.74
C ILE A 21 -32.10 19.93 16.55
N LYS A 22 -33.20 20.64 16.29
CA LYS A 22 -34.53 20.35 16.85
C LYS A 22 -35.27 19.43 15.88
N ILE A 23 -35.43 18.16 16.25
CA ILE A 23 -36.26 17.23 15.49
C ILE A 23 -37.72 17.53 15.85
N ILE A 24 -38.54 17.89 14.87
CA ILE A 24 -39.98 18.06 15.02
C ILE A 24 -40.61 16.91 14.23
N GLY A 25 -41.09 15.89 14.94
CA GLY A 25 -41.65 14.66 14.37
C GLY A 25 -42.23 13.77 15.44
N THR A 26 -42.82 12.66 15.02
CA THR A 26 -43.28 11.60 15.93
C THR A 26 -42.10 10.87 16.56
N ARG A 27 -42.32 10.14 17.66
CA ARG A 27 -41.31 9.28 18.29
C ARG A 27 -40.63 8.31 17.30
N LYS A 28 -41.35 7.86 16.27
CA LYS A 28 -40.80 7.02 15.19
C LYS A 28 -39.80 7.77 14.33
N ASP A 29 -40.08 9.04 14.02
CA ASP A 29 -39.18 9.91 13.25
C ASP A 29 -37.90 10.23 14.04
N GLU A 30 -38.00 10.35 15.37
CA GLU A 30 -36.84 10.49 16.27
C GLU A 30 -35.94 9.25 16.27
N GLU A 31 -36.53 8.06 16.39
CA GLU A 31 -35.79 6.79 16.32
C GLU A 31 -35.10 6.59 14.97
N GLU A 32 -35.76 6.96 13.87
CA GLU A 32 -35.18 6.91 12.52
C GLU A 32 -34.01 7.89 12.36
N ALA A 33 -34.14 9.12 12.86
CA ALA A 33 -33.06 10.12 12.85
C ALA A 33 -31.83 9.68 13.67
N LEU A 34 -32.04 9.05 14.84
CA LEU A 34 -30.97 8.49 15.66
C LEU A 34 -30.28 7.30 14.99
N ARG A 35 -31.04 6.39 14.37
CA ARG A 35 -30.48 5.28 13.56
C ARG A 35 -29.64 5.80 12.41
N PHE A 36 -30.12 6.85 11.74
CA PHE A 36 -29.40 7.49 10.66
C PHE A 36 -28.08 8.11 11.12
N HIS A 37 -28.11 8.85 12.24
CA HIS A 37 -26.91 9.43 12.82
C HIS A 37 -25.87 8.37 13.20
N ALA A 38 -26.31 7.32 13.90
CA ALA A 38 -25.47 6.21 14.30
C ALA A 38 -24.78 5.58 13.08
N LYS A 39 -25.53 5.35 11.99
CA LYS A 39 -24.98 4.88 10.71
C LYS A 39 -23.93 5.84 10.14
N ARG A 40 -24.17 7.15 10.17
CA ARG A 40 -23.23 8.16 9.66
C ARG A 40 -21.95 8.26 10.50
N VAL A 41 -22.04 8.13 11.82
CA VAL A 41 -20.89 8.09 12.73
C VAL A 41 -20.07 6.82 12.48
N ALA A 42 -20.72 5.67 12.34
CA ALA A 42 -20.06 4.41 12.01
C ALA A 42 -19.29 4.49 10.68
N LEU A 43 -19.92 5.02 9.63
CA LEU A 43 -19.28 5.22 8.32
C LEU A 43 -18.08 6.17 8.39
N ARG A 44 -18.15 7.26 9.17
CA ARG A 44 -17.01 8.17 9.37
C ARG A 44 -15.83 7.49 10.05
N LYS A 45 -16.10 6.67 11.08
CA LYS A 45 -15.07 5.87 11.75
C LYS A 45 -14.43 4.88 10.78
N GLN A 46 -15.23 4.18 9.99
CA GLN A 46 -14.75 3.24 8.97
C GLN A 46 -13.86 3.93 7.92
N VAL A 47 -14.27 5.10 7.42
CA VAL A 47 -13.45 5.90 6.47
C VAL A 47 -12.13 6.35 7.09
N ALA A 48 -12.12 6.73 8.37
CA ALA A 48 -10.89 7.12 9.06
C ALA A 48 -9.94 5.93 9.24
N GLN A 49 -10.46 4.77 9.62
CA GLN A 49 -9.69 3.54 9.76
C GLN A 49 -9.06 3.11 8.42
N LEU A 50 -9.87 3.03 7.35
CA LEU A 50 -9.38 2.66 6.01
C LEU A 50 -8.32 3.63 5.47
N ARG A 51 -8.38 4.92 5.85
CA ARG A 51 -7.33 5.91 5.51
C ARG A 51 -6.01 5.67 6.24
N GLU A 52 -6.05 5.20 7.48
CA GLU A 52 -4.83 4.85 8.22
C GLU A 52 -4.22 3.59 7.62
N GLU A 53 -5.03 2.55 7.38
CA GLU A 53 -4.60 1.30 6.75
C GLU A 53 -3.94 1.53 5.37
N ALA A 54 -4.53 2.40 4.55
CA ALA A 54 -3.95 2.78 3.26
C ALA A 54 -2.60 3.51 3.40
N ARG A 55 -2.45 4.39 4.41
CA ARG A 55 -1.19 5.10 4.69
C ARG A 55 -0.10 4.14 5.18
N SER A 56 -0.42 3.25 6.12
CA SER A 56 0.54 2.26 6.62
C SER A 56 0.98 1.28 5.54
N ALA A 57 0.05 0.85 4.68
CA ALA A 57 0.35 0.00 3.53
C ALA A 57 1.28 0.72 2.53
N GLY A 58 1.00 1.99 2.21
CA GLY A 58 1.83 2.80 1.33
C GLY A 58 3.25 3.03 1.87
N ALA A 59 3.39 3.34 3.16
CA ALA A 59 4.69 3.49 3.81
C ALA A 59 5.50 2.18 3.81
N SER A 60 4.84 1.06 4.05
CA SER A 60 5.46 -0.27 4.00
C SER A 60 5.94 -0.64 2.59
N ALA A 61 5.15 -0.30 1.56
CA ALA A 61 5.52 -0.53 0.16
C ALA A 61 6.72 0.36 -0.27
N ALA A 62 6.75 1.62 0.17
CA ALA A 62 7.87 2.52 -0.09
C ALA A 62 9.18 2.04 0.56
N ASN A 63 9.11 1.55 1.80
CA ASN A 63 10.29 1.00 2.48
C ASN A 63 10.80 -0.28 1.80
N ALA A 64 9.91 -1.19 1.39
CA ALA A 64 10.28 -2.38 0.61
C ALA A 64 10.97 -2.01 -0.72
N GLN A 65 10.52 -0.94 -1.38
CA GLN A 65 11.15 -0.45 -2.61
C GLN A 65 12.58 0.06 -2.40
N LEU A 66 12.86 0.70 -1.25
CA LEU A 66 14.21 1.14 -0.90
C LEU A 66 15.15 -0.05 -0.63
N GLN A 67 14.68 -1.07 0.08
CA GLN A 67 15.45 -2.29 0.36
C GLN A 67 15.80 -3.04 -0.94
N GLN A 68 14.84 -3.12 -1.87
CA GLN A 68 15.06 -3.73 -3.18
C GLN A 68 16.14 -3.00 -4.01
N GLY A 69 16.24 -1.67 -3.91
CA GLY A 69 17.28 -0.90 -4.58
C GLY A 69 18.69 -1.28 -4.14
N SER A 70 18.88 -1.55 -2.84
CA SER A 70 20.16 -2.01 -2.29
C SER A 70 20.52 -3.40 -2.82
N ALA A 71 19.60 -4.36 -2.76
CA ALA A 71 19.82 -5.72 -3.26
C ALA A 71 20.18 -5.76 -4.77
N ARG A 72 19.49 -4.95 -5.59
CA ARG A 72 19.77 -4.84 -7.03
C ARG A 72 21.16 -4.29 -7.32
N ASN A 73 21.63 -3.33 -6.53
CA ASN A 73 22.98 -2.79 -6.69
C ASN A 73 24.04 -3.85 -6.36
N THR A 74 23.83 -4.63 -5.30
CA THR A 74 24.70 -5.75 -4.94
C THR A 74 24.74 -6.82 -6.03
N ALA A 75 23.56 -7.21 -6.57
CA ALA A 75 23.46 -8.15 -7.68
C ALA A 75 24.21 -7.65 -8.93
N ALA A 76 24.04 -6.37 -9.27
CA ALA A 76 24.71 -5.75 -10.40
C ALA A 76 26.24 -5.77 -10.25
N LEU A 77 26.74 -5.51 -9.04
CA LEU A 77 28.16 -5.61 -8.72
C LEU A 77 28.67 -7.05 -8.86
N HIS A 78 27.93 -8.03 -8.32
CA HIS A 78 28.32 -9.45 -8.40
C HIS A 78 28.35 -9.94 -9.86
N ARG A 79 27.36 -9.55 -10.68
CA ARG A 79 27.36 -9.86 -12.12
C ARG A 79 28.53 -9.20 -12.86
N ARG A 80 28.95 -8.01 -12.44
CA ARG A 80 30.13 -7.35 -13.00
C ARG A 80 31.40 -8.12 -12.66
N HIS A 81 31.60 -8.46 -11.38
CA HIS A 81 32.77 -9.23 -10.95
C HIS A 81 32.80 -10.62 -11.60
N LEU A 82 31.66 -11.29 -11.75
CA LEU A 82 31.59 -12.58 -12.43
C LEU A 82 32.11 -12.49 -13.88
N ARG A 83 31.70 -11.45 -14.64
CA ARG A 83 32.20 -11.23 -16.01
C ARG A 83 33.70 -10.93 -16.05
N GLU A 84 34.23 -10.25 -15.04
CA GLU A 84 35.67 -9.99 -14.91
C GLU A 84 36.42 -11.30 -14.66
N ILE A 85 35.96 -12.13 -13.73
CA ILE A 85 36.55 -13.44 -13.42
C ILE A 85 36.45 -14.39 -14.62
N GLU A 86 35.32 -14.44 -15.32
CA GLU A 86 35.16 -15.28 -16.51
C GLU A 86 36.16 -14.88 -17.62
N ARG A 87 36.46 -13.58 -17.76
CA ARG A 87 37.52 -13.12 -18.66
C ARG A 87 38.90 -13.56 -18.18
N ASP A 88 39.17 -13.44 -16.90
CA ASP A 88 40.45 -13.86 -16.31
C ASP A 88 40.66 -15.38 -16.44
N MET A 89 39.59 -16.17 -16.33
CA MET A 89 39.62 -17.62 -16.57
C MET A 89 40.04 -17.96 -18.00
N VAL A 90 39.52 -17.24 -19.00
CA VAL A 90 39.92 -17.44 -20.41
C VAL A 90 41.42 -17.16 -20.59
N ASN A 91 41.92 -16.09 -19.98
CA ASN A 91 43.34 -15.74 -20.00
C ASN A 91 44.19 -16.79 -19.26
N ALA A 92 43.78 -17.21 -18.07
CA ALA A 92 44.46 -18.23 -17.28
C ALA A 92 44.51 -19.58 -18.01
N ALA A 93 43.43 -19.98 -18.67
CA ALA A 93 43.39 -21.18 -19.50
C ALA A 93 44.34 -21.09 -20.71
N ALA A 94 44.49 -19.91 -21.32
CA ALA A 94 45.47 -19.69 -22.38
C ALA A 94 46.91 -19.82 -21.84
N HIS A 95 47.21 -19.23 -20.69
CA HIS A 95 48.51 -19.36 -20.05
C HIS A 95 48.82 -20.81 -19.62
N PHE A 96 47.82 -21.53 -19.11
CA PHE A 96 47.95 -22.94 -18.78
C PHE A 96 48.32 -23.79 -20.00
N ARG A 97 47.62 -23.60 -21.13
CA ARG A 97 47.95 -24.29 -22.40
C ARG A 97 49.35 -23.93 -22.89
N ALA A 98 49.75 -22.65 -22.80
CA ALA A 98 51.10 -22.23 -23.16
C ALA A 98 52.16 -22.88 -22.26
N ALA A 99 51.90 -22.96 -20.95
CA ALA A 99 52.78 -23.64 -20.00
C ALA A 99 52.91 -25.12 -20.29
N GLN A 100 51.82 -25.80 -20.67
CA GLN A 100 51.87 -27.20 -21.09
C GLN A 100 52.73 -27.40 -22.35
N ALA A 101 52.57 -26.54 -23.36
CA ALA A 101 53.37 -26.59 -24.57
C ALA A 101 54.86 -26.37 -24.27
N ILE A 102 55.17 -25.37 -23.45
CA ILE A 102 56.54 -25.08 -22.99
C ILE A 102 57.10 -26.29 -22.23
N ALA A 103 56.39 -26.80 -21.22
CA ALA A 103 56.84 -27.94 -20.42
C ALA A 103 57.06 -29.21 -21.28
N SER A 104 56.25 -29.43 -22.31
CA SER A 104 56.43 -30.57 -23.21
C SER A 104 57.72 -30.49 -24.06
N ALA A 105 58.24 -29.28 -24.26
CA ALA A 105 59.48 -29.03 -24.98
C ALA A 105 60.73 -29.02 -24.06
N TYR A 106 60.58 -29.20 -22.75
CA TYR A 106 61.71 -29.18 -21.83
C TYR A 106 62.60 -30.43 -21.99
N PRO A 107 63.93 -30.29 -21.91
CA PRO A 107 64.83 -31.43 -21.82
C PRO A 107 64.58 -32.20 -20.52
N ALA A 108 64.87 -33.51 -20.52
CA ALA A 108 64.59 -34.40 -19.38
C ALA A 108 65.14 -33.89 -18.04
N GLU A 109 66.30 -33.24 -18.08
CA GLU A 109 67.01 -32.68 -16.93
C GLU A 109 66.26 -31.54 -16.23
N LYS A 110 65.38 -30.84 -16.95
CA LYS A 110 64.59 -29.71 -16.44
C LYS A 110 63.10 -29.99 -16.34
N LYS A 111 62.67 -31.24 -16.57
CA LYS A 111 61.25 -31.60 -16.66
C LYS A 111 60.45 -31.18 -15.42
N SER A 112 61.07 -31.26 -14.23
CA SER A 112 60.47 -30.80 -12.97
C SER A 112 60.13 -29.30 -12.94
N GLU A 113 60.92 -28.44 -13.60
CA GLU A 113 60.63 -27.00 -13.71
C GLU A 113 59.39 -26.76 -14.60
N GLY A 114 59.27 -27.50 -15.71
CA GLY A 114 58.09 -27.47 -16.57
C GLY A 114 56.82 -27.95 -15.85
N ASP A 115 56.92 -29.05 -15.10
CA ASP A 115 55.82 -29.60 -14.31
C ASP A 115 55.35 -28.62 -13.23
N LEU A 116 56.28 -27.91 -12.55
CA LEU A 116 55.94 -26.87 -11.58
C LEU A 116 55.22 -25.68 -12.21
N LEU A 117 55.63 -25.25 -13.41
CA LEU A 117 54.96 -24.17 -14.13
C LEU A 117 53.52 -24.55 -14.50
N VAL A 118 53.32 -25.76 -15.03
CA VAL A 118 51.99 -26.30 -15.35
C VAL A 118 51.13 -26.41 -14.10
N ALA A 119 51.68 -26.92 -12.99
CA ALA A 119 50.96 -27.04 -11.72
C ALA A 119 50.53 -25.67 -11.17
N ARG A 120 51.37 -24.63 -11.31
CA ARG A 120 51.03 -23.26 -10.90
C ARG A 120 49.83 -22.73 -11.68
N TYR A 121 49.86 -22.78 -13.01
CA TYR A 121 48.73 -22.29 -13.80
C TYR A 121 47.47 -23.14 -13.65
N ALA A 122 47.60 -24.45 -13.41
CA ALA A 122 46.45 -25.30 -13.08
C ALA A 122 45.77 -24.83 -11.78
N ARG A 123 46.57 -24.41 -10.79
CA ARG A 123 46.06 -23.87 -9.52
C ARG A 123 45.33 -22.54 -9.73
N ASP A 124 45.90 -21.65 -10.54
CA ASP A 124 45.30 -20.34 -10.83
C ASP A 124 43.94 -20.49 -11.53
N VAL A 125 43.83 -21.41 -12.49
CA VAL A 125 42.55 -21.73 -13.15
C VAL A 125 41.52 -22.23 -12.13
N ARG A 126 41.88 -23.19 -11.27
CA ARG A 126 40.97 -23.71 -10.23
C ARG A 126 40.51 -22.64 -9.25
N LEU A 127 41.41 -21.75 -8.83
CA LEU A 127 41.06 -20.67 -7.91
C LEU A 127 40.01 -19.72 -8.52
N LEU A 128 40.14 -19.44 -9.82
CA LEU A 128 39.16 -18.62 -10.54
C LEU A 128 37.83 -19.35 -10.73
N GLU A 129 37.84 -20.67 -10.99
CA GLU A 129 36.64 -21.51 -11.03
C GLU A 129 35.88 -21.47 -9.70
N ASP A 130 36.58 -21.73 -8.59
CA ASP A 130 36.00 -21.69 -7.23
C ASP A 130 35.38 -20.32 -6.93
N HIS A 131 36.05 -19.23 -7.34
CA HIS A 131 35.55 -17.87 -7.12
C HIS A 131 34.32 -17.56 -8.02
N ALA A 132 34.32 -18.04 -9.26
CA ALA A 132 33.16 -17.92 -10.15
C ALA A 132 31.95 -18.66 -9.58
N ASP A 133 32.14 -19.87 -9.07
CA ASP A 133 31.09 -20.68 -8.46
C ASP A 133 30.55 -20.04 -7.17
N TYR A 134 31.42 -19.47 -6.34
CA TYR A 134 31.01 -18.68 -5.20
C TYR A 134 30.11 -17.49 -5.60
N LEU A 135 30.49 -16.73 -6.63
CA LEU A 135 29.68 -15.59 -7.10
C LEU A 135 28.36 -16.02 -7.73
N ARG A 136 28.33 -17.16 -8.45
CA ARG A 136 27.08 -17.73 -8.98
C ARG A 136 26.13 -18.11 -7.84
N ALA A 137 26.63 -18.79 -6.81
CA ALA A 137 25.83 -19.14 -5.64
C ALA A 137 25.28 -17.89 -4.92
N GLN A 138 26.09 -16.84 -4.77
CA GLN A 138 25.62 -15.56 -4.21
C GLN A 138 24.53 -14.92 -5.08
N LEU A 139 24.67 -14.95 -6.41
CA LEU A 139 23.67 -14.42 -7.32
C LEU A 139 22.34 -15.19 -7.26
N GLU A 140 22.39 -16.52 -7.11
CA GLU A 140 21.19 -17.34 -6.94
C GLU A 140 20.41 -16.96 -5.67
N VAL A 141 21.12 -16.73 -4.55
CA VAL A 141 20.52 -16.27 -3.30
C VAL A 141 19.86 -14.91 -3.48
N VAL A 142 20.56 -13.95 -4.10
CA VAL A 142 20.04 -12.60 -4.31
C VAL A 142 18.86 -12.57 -5.29
N ASP A 143 18.92 -13.33 -6.38
CA ASP A 143 17.82 -13.45 -7.34
C ASP A 143 16.60 -14.13 -6.70
N GLY A 144 16.81 -15.11 -5.82
CA GLY A 144 15.75 -15.74 -5.02
C GLY A 144 15.07 -14.73 -4.07
N GLN A 145 15.85 -13.90 -3.39
CA GLN A 145 15.35 -12.83 -2.53
C GLN A 145 14.57 -11.78 -3.32
N ASP A 146 15.07 -11.34 -4.49
CA ASP A 146 14.39 -10.33 -5.32
C ASP A 146 13.04 -10.84 -5.84
N ARG A 147 12.93 -12.13 -6.20
CA ARG A 147 11.65 -12.77 -6.57
C ARG A 147 10.66 -12.76 -5.41
N ALA A 148 11.08 -13.25 -4.25
CA ALA A 148 10.22 -13.29 -3.06
C ALA A 148 9.76 -11.89 -2.61
N GLU A 149 10.65 -10.90 -2.68
CA GLU A 149 10.32 -9.51 -2.36
C GLU A 149 9.39 -8.88 -3.40
N THR A 150 9.56 -9.21 -4.68
CA THR A 150 8.65 -8.79 -5.74
C THR A 150 7.24 -9.36 -5.54
N GLU A 151 7.12 -10.65 -5.21
CA GLU A 151 5.83 -11.27 -4.87
C GLU A 151 5.19 -10.62 -3.64
N ARG A 152 5.98 -10.39 -2.58
CA ARG A 152 5.51 -9.70 -1.37
C ARG A 152 5.01 -8.30 -1.68
N ARG A 153 5.71 -7.56 -2.55
CA ARG A 153 5.31 -6.24 -3.00
C ARG A 153 4.00 -6.27 -3.79
N GLN A 154 3.86 -7.22 -4.72
CA GLN A 154 2.61 -7.40 -5.48
C GLN A 154 1.43 -7.70 -4.54
N ALA A 155 1.64 -8.55 -3.53
CA ALA A 155 0.62 -8.84 -2.53
C ALA A 155 0.25 -7.60 -1.67
N LEU A 156 1.25 -6.80 -1.26
CA LEU A 156 1.01 -5.55 -0.52
C LEU A 156 0.28 -4.51 -1.38
N GLN A 157 0.64 -4.39 -2.67
CA GLN A 157 -0.04 -3.50 -3.60
C GLN A 157 -1.49 -3.92 -3.81
N ALA A 158 -1.76 -5.20 -4.04
CA ALA A 158 -3.12 -5.73 -4.18
C ALA A 158 -3.97 -5.45 -2.93
N ARG A 159 -3.39 -5.55 -1.72
CA ARG A 159 -4.05 -5.16 -0.47
C ARG A 159 -4.33 -3.67 -0.39
N ALA A 160 -3.39 -2.82 -0.81
CA ALA A 160 -3.57 -1.38 -0.85
C ALA A 160 -4.68 -0.98 -1.84
N ASP A 161 -4.71 -1.60 -3.02
CA ASP A 161 -5.74 -1.37 -4.04
C ASP A 161 -7.13 -1.81 -3.54
N ALA A 162 -7.21 -2.96 -2.86
CA ALA A 162 -8.44 -3.43 -2.22
C ALA A 162 -8.93 -2.46 -1.12
N ALA A 163 -8.03 -1.97 -0.27
CA ALA A 163 -8.37 -0.99 0.76
C ALA A 163 -8.83 0.35 0.14
N ALA A 164 -8.20 0.79 -0.96
CA ALA A 164 -8.60 1.98 -1.69
C ALA A 164 -10.01 1.84 -2.30
N ALA A 165 -10.33 0.67 -2.85
CA ALA A 165 -11.67 0.36 -3.35
C ALA A 165 -12.72 0.39 -2.24
N GLN A 166 -12.43 -0.22 -1.08
CA GLN A 166 -13.31 -0.17 0.09
C GLN A 166 -13.53 1.26 0.59
N LEU A 167 -12.47 2.07 0.61
CA LEU A 167 -12.54 3.47 1.00
C LEU A 167 -13.42 4.29 0.03
N ALA A 168 -13.33 4.03 -1.28
CA ALA A 168 -14.18 4.66 -2.28
C ALA A 168 -15.67 4.32 -2.04
N VAL A 169 -15.98 3.04 -1.82
CA VAL A 169 -17.34 2.59 -1.48
C VAL A 169 -17.83 3.25 -0.18
N ALA A 170 -17.02 3.26 0.88
CA ALA A 170 -17.40 3.85 2.15
C ALA A 170 -17.63 5.38 2.07
N ARG A 171 -16.82 6.09 1.27
CA ARG A 171 -17.02 7.51 0.98
C ARG A 171 -18.31 7.76 0.23
N GLU A 172 -18.63 6.92 -0.75
CA GLU A 172 -19.87 7.04 -1.51
C GLU A 172 -21.10 6.75 -0.66
N GLN A 173 -21.06 5.71 0.19
CA GLN A 173 -22.10 5.45 1.19
C GLN A 173 -22.28 6.62 2.16
N LEU A 174 -21.19 7.25 2.59
CA LEU A 174 -21.24 8.44 3.43
C LEU A 174 -21.83 9.65 2.69
N ARG A 175 -21.53 9.83 1.41
CA ARG A 175 -22.10 10.87 0.54
C ARG A 175 -23.61 10.68 0.39
N LEU A 176 -24.04 9.47 0.03
CA LEU A 176 -25.44 9.09 -0.10
C LEU A 176 -26.19 9.21 1.24
N ALA A 177 -25.55 8.88 2.37
CA ALA A 177 -26.12 9.17 3.69
C ALA A 177 -26.19 10.69 3.96
N GLY A 178 -25.25 11.49 3.48
CA GLY A 178 -25.38 12.95 3.52
C GLY A 178 -26.58 13.47 2.71
N GLU A 179 -26.90 12.84 1.58
CA GLU A 179 -27.98 13.24 0.66
C GLU A 179 -29.34 12.71 1.06
N GLY A 180 -29.44 11.45 1.50
CA GLY A 180 -30.67 10.88 2.07
C GLY A 180 -31.16 11.70 3.26
N PHE A 181 -30.24 12.10 4.15
CA PHE A 181 -30.56 13.04 5.22
C PHE A 181 -31.07 14.38 4.69
N ARG A 182 -30.47 14.95 3.63
CA ARG A 182 -30.93 16.23 3.06
C ARG A 182 -32.29 16.13 2.35
N ARG A 183 -32.62 14.98 1.75
CA ARG A 183 -33.90 14.73 1.07
C ARG A 183 -35.02 14.38 2.05
N GLU A 184 -34.73 13.60 3.09
CA GLU A 184 -35.67 13.29 4.16
C GLU A 184 -35.85 14.50 5.09
N ALA A 185 -34.78 15.20 5.48
CA ALA A 185 -34.84 16.45 6.28
C ALA A 185 -35.47 17.66 5.57
N CYS A 186 -36.23 17.45 4.48
CA CYS A 186 -37.43 18.23 4.22
C CYS A 186 -38.46 18.14 5.38
N TRP A 187 -38.24 17.30 6.39
CA TRP A 187 -38.73 17.51 7.76
C TRP A 187 -38.28 18.87 8.27
N ARG A 188 -39.18 19.85 8.20
CA ARG A 188 -39.14 21.21 8.78
C ARG A 188 -38.08 21.42 9.88
N VAL A 189 -36.82 21.60 9.48
CA VAL A 189 -35.81 22.16 10.37
C VAL A 189 -36.10 23.66 10.40
N LEU A 190 -36.82 24.11 11.43
CA LEU A 190 -36.90 25.54 11.74
C LEU A 190 -35.51 25.96 12.24
N TRP A 191 -34.64 26.31 11.29
CA TRP A 191 -33.38 26.99 11.53
C TRP A 191 -33.70 28.37 12.14
N ARG A 192 -33.71 28.48 13.47
CA ARG A 192 -33.54 29.77 14.13
C ARG A 192 -32.08 29.92 14.52
N GLU A 193 -31.45 30.84 13.79
CA GLU A 193 -30.32 31.70 14.18
C GLU A 193 -29.11 31.04 14.87
N GLY A 194 -27.99 31.05 14.16
CA GLY A 194 -26.65 31.01 14.76
C GLY A 194 -25.94 29.67 14.67
N TRP A 195 -25.30 29.40 13.54
CA TRP A 195 -24.04 28.62 13.54
C TRP A 195 -23.02 29.29 12.60
N PRO A 196 -21.76 29.46 13.02
CA PRO A 196 -20.74 30.10 12.21
C PRO A 196 -20.18 29.09 11.21
N GLY A 197 -20.53 29.24 9.93
CA GLY A 197 -19.75 28.62 8.86
C GLY A 197 -18.40 29.32 8.72
N PRO A 198 -17.29 28.60 8.43
CA PRO A 198 -16.03 29.26 8.13
C PRO A 198 -16.16 29.91 6.74
N ARG A 199 -16.47 31.21 6.76
CA ARG A 199 -16.51 32.18 5.66
C ARG A 199 -17.68 32.07 4.67
N GLY A 200 -18.55 33.07 4.75
CA GLY A 200 -19.28 33.63 3.60
C GLY A 200 -20.75 33.24 3.54
N GLY A 201 -21.62 34.21 3.81
CA GLY A 201 -23.07 34.05 3.79
C GLY A 201 -23.59 33.72 2.39
N GLY A 202 -24.51 32.75 2.35
CA GLY A 202 -25.36 32.47 1.21
C GLY A 202 -26.72 32.06 1.77
N MET A 203 -27.70 32.95 1.65
CA MET A 203 -29.09 32.69 1.97
C MET A 203 -29.54 31.36 1.35
N CYS A 204 -30.23 30.52 2.12
CA CYS A 204 -31.00 29.41 1.57
C CYS A 204 -32.17 29.99 0.75
N GLY A 205 -31.93 30.29 -0.52
CA GLY A 205 -32.97 30.62 -1.49
C GLY A 205 -33.78 29.36 -1.84
N GLU A 206 -35.09 29.43 -1.58
CA GLU A 206 -36.24 28.97 -2.38
C GLU A 206 -36.23 27.63 -3.17
N GLN A 207 -35.21 26.78 -3.10
CA GLN A 207 -35.13 25.55 -3.91
C GLN A 207 -35.48 24.25 -3.17
N CYS A 208 -36.26 24.33 -2.09
CA CYS A 208 -37.05 23.16 -1.64
C CYS A 208 -38.40 23.17 -2.38
N THR A 209 -38.37 22.91 -3.69
CA THR A 209 -39.59 22.58 -4.43
C THR A 209 -40.06 21.21 -3.97
N CYS A 210 -41.00 21.20 -3.03
CA CYS A 210 -41.83 20.05 -2.70
C CYS A 210 -42.68 19.68 -3.93
N GLN A 211 -42.09 19.06 -4.95
CA GLN A 211 -42.85 18.35 -5.96
C GLN A 211 -43.29 17.00 -5.39
N GLY A 212 -44.59 16.87 -5.18
CA GLY A 212 -45.27 15.57 -5.22
C GLY A 212 -45.78 15.05 -3.88
N ARG A 213 -46.96 15.52 -3.47
CA ARG A 213 -48.04 14.63 -3.03
C ARG A 213 -49.37 15.33 -3.24
N ARG A 214 -50.06 14.95 -4.32
CA ARG A 214 -51.44 15.33 -4.62
C ARG A 214 -52.33 14.92 -3.47
N ALA A 215 -53.15 15.86 -3.01
CA ALA A 215 -54.32 15.56 -2.21
C ALA A 215 -55.29 14.69 -3.03
N ARG A 216 -55.68 13.56 -2.46
CA ARG A 216 -57.04 13.00 -2.55
C ARG A 216 -57.45 12.60 -1.16
#